data_AF-A0A2U1LR63-F1
#
_entry.id   AF-A0A2U1LR63-F1
#
_cell.length_a   1.000
_cell.length_b   1.000
_cell.length_c   1.000
_cell.angle_alpha   90.00
_cell.angle_beta   90.00
_cell.angle_gamma   90.00
#
_symmetry.space_group_name_H-M   'P 1'
#
loop_
_entity.id
_entity.type
_entity.pdbx_description
1 polymer ?
#
loop_
_entity_poly.entity_id
_entity_poly.type
_entity_poly.pdbx_seq_one_letter_code
_entity_poly.pdbx_strand_id
1 'polypeptide(L)'
;MKNKVHDTEKKVANRIFAARGDLDDVLFHSYFIDGQRIHFESFKEGNEISSGVIDMWAYILNQEEEKKSTGSLKKLYCHTSIITAEMEERSYNSKANKSKFEENMNNLIFLSPVYQSIRDVDLRYLFLKFLKDNGYPHFKALDDYKVANVKMPWQTNNNYVDCGIFAMRHMETYLGNKDFDAGFVPEGKEQKKQIEDLRKKYLTKILLSGYNENRHVVESEIEEYQCLTLREKRMLQNKSAKNIAERASDYFDKEASALLKKNSKQSDLIVCYG
;
A
#
# COMPACT_ATOMS: atom_id res chain seq x y z
N MET A 1 0.23 3.70 22.13
CA MET A 1 1.03 4.58 21.24
C MET A 1 0.77 6.05 21.60
N LYS A 2 1.73 6.79 22.16
CA LYS A 2 1.58 8.21 22.56
C LYS A 2 2.11 9.19 21.48
N ASN A 3 1.94 8.90 20.19
CA ASN A 3 2.34 9.87 19.15
C ASN A 3 1.12 10.64 18.69
N LYS A 4 0.90 11.81 19.30
CA LYS A 4 -0.13 12.77 18.93
C LYS A 4 0.10 13.24 17.50
N VAL A 5 -0.95 13.38 16.71
CA VAL A 5 -0.86 13.97 15.37
C VAL A 5 -0.27 15.38 15.45
N HIS A 6 0.82 15.60 14.72
CA HIS A 6 1.55 16.86 14.63
C HIS A 6 0.82 17.86 13.72
N ASP A 7 1.20 19.14 13.83
CA ASP A 7 0.54 20.21 13.07
C ASP A 7 0.67 20.02 11.55
N THR A 8 1.85 19.60 11.07
CA THR A 8 2.08 19.27 9.66
C THR A 8 1.11 18.20 9.16
N GLU A 9 0.91 17.13 9.93
CA GLU A 9 0.02 16.03 9.55
C GLU A 9 -1.44 16.48 9.48
N LYS A 10 -1.84 17.41 10.36
CA LYS A 10 -3.17 18.05 10.28
C LYS A 10 -3.29 18.94 9.05
N LYS A 11 -2.26 19.72 8.73
CA LYS A 11 -2.26 20.63 7.56
C LYS A 11 -2.39 19.86 6.25
N VAL A 12 -1.59 18.80 6.08
CA VAL A 12 -1.64 17.92 4.91
C VAL A 12 -3.01 17.27 4.80
N ALA A 13 -3.48 16.62 5.88
CA ALA A 13 -4.79 15.97 5.90
C ALA A 13 -5.92 16.95 5.58
N ASN A 14 -5.93 18.13 6.19
CA ASN A 14 -6.96 19.14 5.93
C ASN A 14 -6.97 19.61 4.46
N ARG A 15 -5.79 19.76 3.84
CA ARG A 15 -5.68 20.14 2.43
C ARG A 15 -6.20 19.05 1.50
N ILE A 16 -5.77 17.80 1.70
CA ILE A 16 -6.14 16.69 0.81
C ILE A 16 -7.63 16.36 1.00
N PHE A 17 -8.09 16.27 2.25
CA PHE A 17 -9.48 15.96 2.58
C PHE A 17 -10.46 17.11 2.33
N ALA A 18 -9.98 18.27 1.88
CA ALA A 18 -10.85 19.30 1.32
C ALA A 18 -11.36 18.95 -0.09
N ALA A 19 -10.79 17.90 -0.73
CA ALA A 19 -11.18 17.43 -2.06
C ALA A 19 -11.18 18.55 -3.11
N ARG A 20 -10.08 19.32 -3.16
CA ARG A 20 -9.83 20.41 -4.11
C ARG A 20 -8.69 20.00 -5.05
N GLY A 21 -8.85 20.34 -6.34
CA GLY A 21 -7.97 19.92 -7.44
C GLY A 21 -8.63 18.80 -8.24
N ASP A 22 -8.02 18.41 -9.34
CA ASP A 22 -8.53 17.34 -10.20
C ASP A 22 -8.14 15.97 -9.65
N LEU A 23 -8.87 14.92 -10.06
CA LEU A 23 -8.70 13.58 -9.49
C LEU A 23 -7.39 12.91 -9.92
N ASP A 24 -6.98 13.22 -11.13
CA ASP A 24 -5.80 12.76 -11.85
C ASP A 24 -4.56 13.60 -11.58
N ASP A 25 -4.66 14.67 -10.76
CA ASP A 25 -3.52 15.43 -10.27
C ASP A 25 -2.48 14.48 -9.66
N VAL A 26 -1.26 14.47 -10.20
CA VAL A 26 -0.17 13.61 -9.73
C VAL A 26 0.50 14.25 -8.51
N LEU A 27 0.09 13.82 -7.32
CA LEU A 27 0.61 14.32 -6.04
C LEU A 27 1.87 13.58 -5.57
N PHE A 28 2.08 12.38 -6.08
CA PHE A 28 3.30 11.62 -5.86
C PHE A 28 3.89 11.24 -7.20
N HIS A 29 5.14 11.61 -7.44
CA HIS A 29 5.89 11.18 -8.62
C HIS A 29 7.20 10.57 -8.17
N SER A 30 7.54 9.45 -8.79
CA SER A 30 8.84 8.81 -8.70
C SER A 30 9.12 8.14 -10.03
N TYR A 31 10.35 7.67 -10.21
CA TYR A 31 10.75 6.99 -11.43
C TYR A 31 9.83 5.81 -11.84
N PHE A 32 9.12 5.17 -10.91
CA PHE A 32 8.35 3.95 -11.18
C PHE A 32 6.86 4.02 -10.87
N ILE A 33 6.42 4.96 -10.03
CA ILE A 33 5.03 5.06 -9.61
C ILE A 33 4.57 6.50 -9.54
N ASP A 34 3.41 6.73 -10.17
CA ASP A 34 2.63 7.95 -10.08
C ASP A 34 1.44 7.74 -9.15
N GLY A 35 1.28 8.65 -8.20
CA GLY A 35 0.16 8.69 -7.28
C GLY A 35 -0.76 9.86 -7.60
N GLN A 36 -1.93 9.54 -8.15
CA GLN A 36 -3.00 10.50 -8.37
C GLN A 36 -3.72 10.88 -7.07
N ARG A 37 -4.30 12.08 -7.03
CA ARG A 37 -5.03 12.64 -5.89
C ARG A 37 -6.11 11.70 -5.35
N ILE A 38 -6.86 11.03 -6.22
CA ILE A 38 -7.91 10.08 -5.82
C ILE A 38 -7.42 9.04 -4.81
N HIS A 39 -6.20 8.52 -5.00
CA HIS A 39 -5.64 7.52 -4.12
C HIS A 39 -5.38 8.09 -2.71
N PHE A 40 -4.97 9.35 -2.61
CA PHE A 40 -4.70 10.01 -1.33
C PHE A 40 -5.97 10.42 -0.59
N GLU A 41 -7.06 10.72 -1.31
CA GLU A 41 -8.37 11.01 -0.71
C GLU A 41 -8.96 9.79 0.01
N SER A 42 -8.54 8.58 -0.38
CA SER A 42 -8.90 7.32 0.30
C SER A 42 -8.47 7.25 1.78
N PHE A 43 -7.47 8.04 2.20
CA PHE A 43 -7.09 8.14 3.60
C PHE A 43 -8.15 8.79 4.48
N LYS A 44 -9.15 9.48 3.92
CA LYS A 44 -10.26 10.05 4.69
C LYS A 44 -11.00 8.93 5.44
N GLU A 45 -11.33 9.19 6.70
CA GLU A 45 -12.06 8.25 7.56
C GLU A 45 -13.35 7.76 6.89
N GLY A 46 -13.63 6.46 7.05
CA GLY A 46 -14.80 5.81 6.46
C GLY A 46 -14.56 5.26 5.06
N ASN A 47 -13.46 5.63 4.40
CA ASN A 47 -13.08 5.09 3.09
C ASN A 47 -12.07 3.95 3.22
N GLU A 48 -12.22 2.96 2.34
CA GLU A 48 -11.22 1.91 2.14
C GLU A 48 -9.94 2.53 1.57
N ILE A 49 -8.79 2.08 2.07
CA ILE A 49 -7.48 2.56 1.60
C ILE A 49 -7.21 2.02 0.19
N SER A 50 -6.93 2.93 -0.75
CA SER A 50 -6.59 2.58 -2.12
C SER A 50 -5.31 1.74 -2.19
N SER A 51 -5.31 0.69 -3.03
CA SER A 51 -4.11 -0.11 -3.34
C SER A 51 -2.93 0.75 -3.81
N GLY A 52 -3.19 1.78 -4.63
CA GLY A 52 -2.17 2.74 -5.08
C GLY A 52 -1.35 3.38 -3.94
N VAL A 53 -1.94 3.75 -2.80
CA VAL A 53 -1.17 4.29 -1.66
C VAL A 53 -0.43 3.22 -0.87
N ILE A 54 -0.88 1.97 -0.91
CA ILE A 54 -0.15 0.83 -0.35
C ILE A 54 1.09 0.54 -1.19
N ASP A 55 0.97 0.59 -2.52
CA ASP A 55 2.08 0.43 -3.47
C ASP A 55 3.13 1.54 -3.31
N MET A 56 2.70 2.80 -3.21
CA MET A 56 3.60 3.92 -2.93
C MET A 56 4.31 3.77 -1.58
N TRP A 57 3.62 3.25 -0.57
CA TRP A 57 4.23 2.97 0.73
C TRP A 57 5.23 1.82 0.69
N ALA A 58 4.92 0.74 -0.04
CA ALA A 58 5.86 -0.35 -0.29
C ALA A 58 7.13 0.14 -1.00
N TYR A 59 6.96 0.99 -2.02
CA TYR A 59 8.07 1.64 -2.72
C TYR A 59 8.95 2.44 -1.74
N ILE A 60 8.38 3.35 -0.96
CA ILE A 60 9.14 4.16 0.02
C ILE A 60 9.88 3.26 1.01
N LEU A 61 9.20 2.26 1.57
CA LEU A 61 9.82 1.33 2.51
C LEU A 61 10.99 0.57 1.87
N ASN A 62 10.88 0.14 0.61
CA ASN A 62 11.97 -0.49 -0.12
C ASN A 62 13.17 0.45 -0.29
N GLN A 63 12.95 1.72 -0.57
CA GLN A 63 14.01 2.73 -0.67
C GLN A 63 14.67 2.98 0.70
N GLU A 64 13.90 2.94 1.79
CA GLU A 64 14.43 3.10 3.16
C GLU A 64 15.31 1.93 3.62
N GLU A 65 15.17 0.73 3.02
CA GLU A 65 16.04 -0.42 3.31
C GLU A 65 17.51 -0.18 2.92
N GLU A 66 17.80 0.77 2.01
CA GLU A 66 19.16 1.19 1.70
C GLU A 66 19.86 1.83 2.89
N LYS A 67 19.11 2.56 3.71
CA LYS A 67 19.63 3.37 4.83
C LYS A 67 19.91 2.53 6.08
N LYS A 68 19.52 1.25 6.07
CA LYS A 68 19.74 0.36 7.21
C LYS A 68 21.20 -0.03 7.35
N SER A 69 21.61 -0.29 8.59
CA SER A 69 22.98 -0.69 8.90
C SER A 69 23.36 -2.01 8.22
N THR A 70 24.63 -2.10 7.82
CA THR A 70 25.25 -3.32 7.29
C THR A 70 25.09 -4.45 8.29
N GLY A 71 24.46 -5.55 7.87
CA GLY A 71 24.20 -6.74 8.71
C GLY A 71 22.80 -6.80 9.33
N SER A 72 21.98 -5.75 9.21
CA SER A 72 20.55 -5.84 9.57
C SER A 72 19.76 -6.64 8.54
N LEU A 73 18.71 -7.34 9.00
CA LEU A 73 17.81 -8.06 8.10
C LEU A 73 17.06 -7.05 7.23
N LYS A 74 17.32 -7.13 5.92
CA LYS A 74 16.61 -6.33 4.92
C LYS A 74 15.29 -7.03 4.54
N LYS A 75 14.29 -6.22 4.26
CA LYS A 75 12.96 -6.67 3.82
C LYS A 75 12.74 -6.27 2.36
N LEU A 76 11.84 -6.97 1.68
CA LEU A 76 11.31 -6.56 0.38
C LEU A 76 9.80 -6.43 0.54
N TYR A 77 9.27 -5.26 0.22
CA TYR A 77 7.84 -4.96 0.30
C TYR A 77 7.25 -5.04 -1.10
N CYS A 78 6.30 -5.95 -1.29
CA CYS A 78 5.65 -6.17 -2.57
C CYS A 78 4.52 -5.17 -2.82
N HIS A 79 4.35 -4.81 -4.10
CA HIS A 79 3.15 -4.10 -4.55
C HIS A 79 1.93 -5.03 -4.49
N THR A 80 0.74 -4.45 -4.34
CA THR A 80 -0.54 -5.17 -4.31
C THR A 80 -0.84 -5.90 -5.61
N SER A 81 -0.34 -5.40 -6.75
CA SER A 81 -0.50 -6.00 -8.07
C SER A 81 0.34 -7.27 -8.30
N ILE A 82 1.15 -7.68 -7.32
CA ILE A 82 2.04 -8.83 -7.47
C ILE A 82 1.27 -10.15 -7.68
N ILE A 83 0.10 -10.25 -7.04
CA ILE A 83 -0.90 -11.28 -7.28
C ILE A 83 -2.06 -10.59 -8.00
N THR A 84 -2.30 -10.94 -9.26
CA THR A 84 -3.40 -10.33 -10.04
C THR A 84 -4.73 -11.05 -9.78
N ALA A 85 -5.86 -10.40 -10.03
CA ALA A 85 -7.19 -11.04 -9.91
C ALA A 85 -7.30 -12.33 -10.76
N GLU A 86 -6.66 -12.35 -11.94
CA GLU A 86 -6.55 -13.54 -12.80
C GLU A 86 -5.81 -14.71 -12.12
N MET A 87 -4.90 -14.42 -11.16
CA MET A 87 -4.22 -15.43 -10.36
C MET A 87 -5.06 -15.93 -9.19
N GLU A 88 -6.03 -15.14 -8.71
CA GLU A 88 -6.94 -15.53 -7.62
C GLU A 88 -8.01 -16.51 -8.10
N GLU A 89 -8.44 -16.39 -9.35
CA GLU A 89 -9.31 -17.37 -9.99
C GLU A 89 -8.56 -18.70 -10.17
N ARG A 90 -8.91 -19.69 -9.34
CA ARG A 90 -8.33 -21.06 -9.35
C ARG A 90 -8.44 -21.80 -10.69
N SER A 91 -9.01 -21.19 -11.73
CA SER A 91 -9.42 -21.87 -12.97
C SER A 91 -8.57 -21.58 -14.21
N TYR A 92 -7.50 -20.78 -14.17
CA TYR A 92 -6.67 -20.55 -15.35
C TYR A 92 -5.20 -20.98 -15.21
N ASN A 93 -4.70 -21.50 -16.34
CA ASN A 93 -3.41 -22.16 -16.59
C ASN A 93 -2.27 -21.83 -15.59
N SER A 94 -1.94 -22.79 -14.71
CA SER A 94 -0.88 -22.69 -13.70
C SER A 94 0.46 -22.16 -14.23
N LYS A 95 0.79 -22.44 -15.50
CA LYS A 95 2.00 -21.93 -16.15
C LYS A 95 1.95 -20.44 -16.44
N ALA A 96 0.80 -19.93 -16.90
CA ALA A 96 0.61 -18.51 -17.19
C ALA A 96 0.61 -17.68 -15.89
N ASN A 97 -0.09 -18.15 -14.86
CA ASN A 97 -0.10 -17.49 -13.55
C ASN A 97 1.29 -17.46 -12.92
N LYS A 98 2.06 -18.55 -13.03
CA LYS A 98 3.46 -18.59 -12.61
C LYS A 98 4.32 -17.58 -13.38
N SER A 99 4.25 -17.56 -14.72
CA SER A 99 5.05 -16.62 -15.52
C SER A 99 4.70 -15.16 -15.24
N LYS A 100 3.42 -14.84 -15.01
CA LYS A 100 2.98 -13.48 -14.67
C LYS A 100 3.43 -13.07 -13.26
N PHE A 101 3.40 -14.00 -12.30
CA PHE A 101 3.97 -13.77 -10.97
C PHE A 101 5.48 -13.53 -11.04
N GLU A 102 6.20 -14.34 -11.82
CA GLU A 102 7.64 -14.15 -12.06
C GLU A 102 7.95 -12.80 -12.72
N GLU A 103 7.17 -12.37 -13.71
CA GLU A 103 7.28 -11.05 -14.33
C GLU A 103 7.09 -9.92 -13.30
N ASN A 104 5.99 -9.98 -12.52
CA ASN A 104 5.70 -8.98 -11.49
C ASN A 104 6.79 -8.92 -10.41
N MET A 105 7.29 -10.07 -9.97
CA MET A 105 8.41 -10.17 -9.02
C MET A 105 9.71 -9.63 -9.61
N ASN A 106 10.03 -9.95 -10.86
CA ASN A 106 11.24 -9.44 -11.51
C ASN A 106 11.19 -7.92 -11.67
N ASN A 107 10.03 -7.37 -12.01
CA ASN A 107 9.83 -5.92 -12.04
C ASN A 107 10.08 -5.33 -10.65
N LEU A 108 9.47 -5.88 -9.59
CA LEU A 108 9.70 -5.43 -8.22
C LEU A 108 11.17 -5.50 -7.79
N ILE A 109 11.86 -6.59 -8.12
CA ILE A 109 13.28 -6.78 -7.79
C ILE A 109 14.14 -5.76 -8.55
N PHE A 110 13.84 -5.49 -9.81
CA PHE A 110 14.49 -4.43 -10.58
C PHE A 110 14.31 -3.05 -9.93
N LEU A 111 13.17 -2.80 -9.28
CA LEU A 111 12.93 -1.55 -8.55
C LEU A 111 13.67 -1.50 -7.21
N SER A 112 14.04 -2.66 -6.67
CA SER A 112 14.68 -2.73 -5.37
C SER A 112 16.16 -2.43 -5.49
N PRO A 113 16.69 -1.47 -4.73
CA PRO A 113 18.13 -1.21 -4.72
C PRO A 113 18.94 -2.28 -3.97
N VAL A 114 18.24 -3.25 -3.35
CA VAL A 114 18.84 -4.22 -2.44
C VAL A 114 18.97 -5.60 -3.08
N TYR A 115 17.99 -6.05 -3.87
CA TYR A 115 17.93 -7.42 -4.37
C TYR A 115 18.29 -7.46 -5.85
N GLN A 116 19.10 -8.45 -6.25
CA GLN A 116 19.65 -8.54 -7.61
C GLN A 116 19.00 -9.66 -8.44
N SER A 117 18.33 -10.64 -7.81
CA SER A 117 17.66 -11.73 -8.53
C SER A 117 16.47 -12.33 -7.78
N ILE A 118 15.49 -12.87 -8.53
CA ILE A 118 14.41 -13.71 -7.97
C ILE A 118 14.95 -15.02 -7.36
N ARG A 119 16.16 -15.45 -7.74
CA ARG A 119 16.86 -16.58 -7.07
C ARG A 119 17.29 -16.25 -5.64
N ASP A 120 17.28 -14.98 -5.26
CA ASP A 120 17.45 -14.52 -3.88
C ASP A 120 16.12 -14.56 -3.10
N VAL A 121 15.00 -14.85 -3.79
CA VAL A 121 13.64 -14.74 -3.28
C VAL A 121 12.82 -15.97 -3.67
N ASP A 122 13.09 -17.06 -2.99
CA ASP A 122 12.09 -18.09 -2.70
C ASP A 122 12.25 -18.47 -1.23
N LEU A 123 11.69 -17.58 -0.41
CA LEU A 123 12.07 -17.38 0.98
C LEU A 123 11.79 -18.57 1.88
N ARG A 124 10.83 -19.42 1.54
CA ARG A 124 10.53 -20.60 2.35
C ARG A 124 11.21 -21.83 1.78
N TYR A 125 11.02 -22.15 0.51
CA TYR A 125 11.60 -23.37 -0.06
C TYR A 125 13.13 -23.25 -0.23
N LEU A 126 13.68 -22.13 -0.70
CA LEU A 126 15.14 -21.95 -0.75
C LEU A 126 15.75 -21.87 0.64
N PHE A 127 15.07 -21.28 1.63
CA PHE A 127 15.56 -21.27 3.02
C PHE A 127 15.57 -22.67 3.63
N LEU A 128 14.48 -23.42 3.46
CA LEU A 128 14.40 -24.83 3.90
C LEU A 128 15.44 -25.69 3.20
N LYS A 129 15.65 -25.48 1.90
CA LYS A 129 16.65 -26.18 1.10
C LYS A 129 18.08 -25.79 1.51
N PHE A 130 18.37 -24.51 1.72
CA PHE A 130 19.67 -24.05 2.23
C PHE A 130 20.00 -24.66 3.60
N LEU A 131 19.05 -24.67 4.53
CA LEU A 131 19.23 -25.27 5.85
C LEU A 131 19.49 -26.77 5.74
N LYS A 132 18.77 -27.47 4.86
CA LYS A 132 18.96 -28.89 4.56
C LYS A 132 20.34 -29.17 3.96
N ASP A 133 20.71 -28.43 2.91
CA ASP A 133 21.93 -28.65 2.12
C ASP A 133 23.21 -28.31 2.91
N ASN A 134 23.11 -27.47 3.96
CA ASN A 134 24.22 -27.12 4.85
C ASN A 134 24.20 -27.84 6.22
N GLY A 135 23.34 -28.87 6.38
CA GLY A 135 23.34 -29.73 7.57
C GLY A 135 22.76 -29.10 8.84
N TYR A 136 21.99 -28.01 8.73
CA TYR A 136 21.33 -27.40 9.89
C TYR A 136 20.18 -28.28 10.39
N PRO A 137 20.18 -28.72 11.65
CA PRO A 137 19.30 -29.79 12.13
C PRO A 137 17.81 -29.42 12.22
N HIS A 138 17.46 -28.14 12.10
CA HIS A 138 16.09 -27.64 12.30
C HIS A 138 15.28 -27.41 11.02
N PHE A 139 15.83 -27.70 9.83
CA PHE A 139 15.13 -27.46 8.56
C PHE A 139 13.80 -28.23 8.48
N LYS A 140 13.79 -29.49 8.95
CA LYS A 140 12.61 -30.36 8.88
C LYS A 140 11.45 -29.85 9.74
N ALA A 141 11.76 -29.26 10.90
CA ALA A 141 10.76 -28.64 11.77
C ALA A 141 10.11 -27.38 11.16
N LEU A 142 10.84 -26.64 10.31
CA LEU A 142 10.30 -25.50 9.55
C LEU A 142 9.47 -25.95 8.33
N ASP A 143 9.86 -27.07 7.71
CA ASP A 143 9.13 -27.71 6.61
C ASP A 143 7.77 -28.24 7.10
N ASP A 144 7.79 -28.97 8.22
CA ASP A 144 6.61 -29.53 8.90
C ASP A 144 5.73 -28.46 9.60
N TYR A 145 6.20 -27.21 9.69
CA TYR A 145 5.48 -26.15 10.39
C TYR A 145 4.16 -25.80 9.70
N LYS A 146 3.05 -26.17 10.34
CA LYS A 146 1.70 -25.79 9.89
C LYS A 146 1.51 -24.28 10.04
N VAL A 147 1.21 -23.64 8.93
CA VAL A 147 0.83 -22.22 8.90
C VAL A 147 -0.47 -22.07 9.68
N ALA A 148 -0.45 -21.22 10.70
CA ALA A 148 -1.61 -20.85 11.48
C ALA A 148 -1.70 -19.32 11.52
N ASN A 149 -2.91 -18.79 11.49
CA ASN A 149 -3.14 -17.36 11.66
C ASN A 149 -2.66 -16.94 13.06
N VAL A 150 -1.76 -15.96 13.09
CA VAL A 150 -1.26 -15.41 14.36
C VAL A 150 -2.41 -14.71 15.06
N LYS A 151 -2.70 -15.11 16.31
CA LYS A 151 -3.63 -14.39 17.17
C LYS A 151 -2.95 -13.11 17.63
N MET A 152 -3.50 -11.96 17.25
CA MET A 152 -2.97 -10.65 17.60
C MET A 152 -3.96 -9.94 18.53
N PRO A 153 -3.52 -9.29 19.62
CA PRO A 153 -4.40 -8.60 20.55
C PRO A 153 -5.27 -7.49 19.94
N TRP A 154 -4.87 -6.96 18.78
CA TRP A 154 -5.56 -5.88 18.07
C TRP A 154 -6.43 -6.34 16.90
N GLN A 155 -6.70 -7.65 16.77
CA GLN A 155 -7.61 -8.16 15.74
C GLN A 155 -9.00 -7.50 15.86
N THR A 156 -9.61 -7.25 14.71
CA THR A 156 -10.94 -6.66 14.59
C THR A 156 -11.89 -7.67 13.97
N ASN A 157 -13.19 -7.47 14.20
CA ASN A 157 -14.23 -8.27 13.55
C ASN A 157 -14.91 -7.43 12.47
N ASN A 158 -14.87 -7.91 11.22
CA ASN A 158 -15.54 -7.28 10.07
C ASN A 158 -15.11 -5.83 9.75
N ASN A 159 -13.90 -5.40 10.14
CA ASN A 159 -13.36 -4.11 9.74
C ASN A 159 -12.55 -4.21 8.43
N TYR A 160 -13.27 -4.29 7.32
CA TYR A 160 -12.66 -4.30 5.98
C TYR A 160 -12.16 -2.91 5.55
N VAL A 161 -12.83 -1.83 5.99
CA VAL A 161 -12.52 -0.45 5.61
C VAL A 161 -11.10 -0.03 6.01
N ASP A 162 -10.64 -0.45 7.20
CA ASP A 162 -9.33 -0.05 7.70
C ASP A 162 -8.22 -1.09 7.43
N CYS A 163 -8.50 -2.17 6.70
CA CYS A 163 -7.55 -3.26 6.52
C CYS A 163 -6.22 -2.80 5.91
N GLY A 164 -6.25 -1.81 5.00
CA GLY A 164 -5.05 -1.20 4.43
C GLY A 164 -4.18 -0.48 5.47
N ILE A 165 -4.76 0.15 6.50
CA ILE A 165 -3.98 0.78 7.59
C ILE A 165 -3.29 -0.27 8.45
N PHE A 166 -3.96 -1.39 8.74
CA PHE A 166 -3.32 -2.52 9.41
C PHE A 166 -2.18 -3.08 8.58
N ALA A 167 -2.39 -3.29 7.28
CA ALA A 167 -1.35 -3.80 6.38
C ALA A 167 -0.13 -2.87 6.32
N MET A 168 -0.33 -1.57 6.08
CA MET A 168 0.75 -0.57 6.06
C MET A 168 1.51 -0.50 7.39
N ARG A 169 0.80 -0.64 8.51
CA ARG A 169 1.41 -0.67 9.84
C ARG A 169 2.19 -1.95 10.09
N HIS A 170 1.68 -3.10 9.65
CA HIS A 170 2.38 -4.37 9.75
C HIS A 170 3.65 -4.37 8.92
N MET A 171 3.63 -3.82 7.70
CA MET A 171 4.83 -3.62 6.88
C MET A 171 5.90 -2.81 7.65
N GLU A 172 5.50 -1.68 8.23
CA GLU A 172 6.41 -0.81 8.99
C GLU A 172 7.01 -1.47 10.24
N THR A 173 6.20 -2.24 10.98
CA THR A 173 6.55 -2.68 12.36
C THR A 173 6.94 -4.14 12.49
N TYR A 174 6.59 -5.02 11.54
CA TYR A 174 6.88 -6.44 11.64
C TYR A 174 8.35 -6.72 11.35
N LEU A 175 9.07 -7.28 12.34
CA LEU A 175 10.51 -7.58 12.25
C LEU A 175 10.82 -9.08 12.08
N GLY A 176 9.81 -9.90 11.77
CA GLY A 176 10.01 -11.34 11.56
C GLY A 176 10.01 -12.19 12.83
N ASN A 177 9.65 -11.63 13.98
CA ASN A 177 9.58 -12.33 15.26
C ASN A 177 8.13 -12.62 15.69
N LYS A 178 7.96 -13.57 16.61
CA LYS A 178 6.64 -13.98 17.13
C LYS A 178 6.06 -12.98 18.12
N ASP A 179 6.90 -12.25 18.84
CA ASP A 179 6.52 -11.18 19.78
C ASP A 179 6.26 -9.85 19.05
N PHE A 180 5.56 -9.95 17.92
CA PHE A 180 5.20 -8.82 17.09
C PHE A 180 4.21 -7.93 17.85
N ASP A 181 4.51 -6.62 17.90
CA ASP A 181 3.59 -5.60 18.39
C ASP A 181 3.48 -4.46 17.36
N ALA A 182 2.30 -4.33 16.75
CA ALA A 182 2.00 -3.24 15.83
C ALA A 182 1.73 -1.90 16.56
N GLY A 183 1.61 -1.92 17.90
CA GLY A 183 1.32 -0.78 18.75
C GLY A 183 -0.17 -0.39 18.80
N PHE A 184 -1.05 -1.26 18.27
CA PHE A 184 -2.50 -1.10 18.35
C PHE A 184 -3.04 -1.62 19.69
N VAL A 185 -4.01 -0.89 20.25
CA VAL A 185 -4.82 -1.39 21.35
C VAL A 185 -5.90 -2.34 20.83
N PRO A 186 -6.57 -3.13 21.70
CA PRO A 186 -7.71 -3.96 21.31
C PRO A 186 -8.84 -3.14 20.64
N GLU A 187 -9.65 -3.82 19.84
CA GLU A 187 -10.77 -3.21 19.10
C GLU A 187 -11.66 -2.34 20.01
N GLY A 188 -11.85 -1.08 19.62
CA GLY A 188 -12.59 -0.12 20.41
C GLY A 188 -12.37 1.34 19.99
N LYS A 189 -12.91 2.28 20.77
CA LYS A 189 -12.84 3.72 20.46
C LYS A 189 -11.41 4.25 20.36
N GLU A 190 -10.53 3.78 21.24
CA GLU A 190 -9.13 4.20 21.22
C GLU A 190 -8.40 3.65 19.99
N GLN A 191 -8.69 2.41 19.58
CA GLN A 191 -8.12 1.84 18.35
C GLN A 191 -8.57 2.63 17.11
N LYS A 192 -9.85 3.00 17.03
CA LYS A 192 -10.37 3.86 15.94
C LYS A 192 -9.60 5.17 15.84
N LYS A 193 -9.36 5.82 16.98
CA LYS A 193 -8.52 7.02 17.04
C LYS A 193 -7.07 6.76 16.59
N GLN A 194 -6.48 5.62 16.96
CA GLN A 194 -5.15 5.24 16.47
C GLN A 194 -5.13 5.07 14.95
N ILE A 195 -6.18 4.48 14.38
CA ILE A 195 -6.33 4.30 12.92
C ILE A 195 -6.49 5.65 12.22
N GLU A 196 -7.35 6.54 12.71
CA GLU A 196 -7.50 7.91 12.19
C GLU A 196 -6.19 8.71 12.23
N ASP A 197 -5.41 8.56 13.31
CA ASP A 197 -4.12 9.21 13.45
C ASP A 197 -3.08 8.61 12.49
N LEU A 198 -3.10 7.28 12.27
CA LEU A 198 -2.23 6.61 11.30
C LEU A 198 -2.57 7.01 9.86
N ARG A 199 -3.86 7.17 9.52
CA ARG A 199 -4.30 7.67 8.19
C ARG A 199 -3.61 8.99 7.85
N LYS A 200 -3.60 9.94 8.78
CA LYS A 200 -2.96 11.26 8.60
C LYS A 200 -1.43 11.13 8.50
N LYS A 201 -0.83 10.24 9.30
CA LYS A 201 0.62 10.02 9.32
C LYS A 201 1.12 9.38 8.03
N TYR A 202 0.49 8.32 7.56
CA TYR A 202 0.89 7.68 6.30
C TYR A 202 0.68 8.61 5.11
N LEU A 203 -0.47 9.29 5.04
CA LEU A 203 -0.70 10.33 4.03
C LEU A 203 0.44 11.35 3.99
N THR A 204 0.83 11.86 5.16
CA THR A 204 1.91 12.86 5.28
C THR A 204 3.28 12.28 4.93
N LYS A 205 3.60 11.08 5.42
CA LYS A 205 4.87 10.40 5.15
C LYS A 205 5.06 10.13 3.66
N ILE A 206 4.00 9.72 2.95
CA ILE A 206 4.07 9.43 1.52
C ILE A 206 4.22 10.73 0.73
N LEU A 207 3.31 11.69 0.94
CA LEU A 207 3.29 12.92 0.16
C LEU A 207 4.52 13.81 0.38
N LEU A 208 5.02 13.87 1.61
CA LEU A 208 6.20 14.67 1.96
C LEU A 208 7.50 13.84 2.00
N SER A 209 7.46 12.62 1.46
CA SER A 209 8.64 11.77 1.33
C SER A 209 9.74 12.47 0.53
N GLY A 210 10.99 12.23 0.89
CA GLY A 210 12.14 12.65 0.06
C GLY A 210 12.22 11.93 -1.29
N TYR A 211 11.44 10.85 -1.46
CA TYR A 211 11.33 10.09 -2.71
C TYR A 211 10.17 10.54 -3.60
N ASN A 212 9.43 11.57 -3.19
CA ASN A 212 8.39 12.20 -4.00
C ASN A 212 8.98 13.41 -4.73
N GLU A 213 9.15 13.30 -6.04
CA GLU A 213 9.64 14.39 -6.89
C GLU A 213 8.65 15.57 -6.95
N ASN A 214 7.36 15.28 -6.78
CA ASN A 214 6.28 16.28 -6.70
C ASN A 214 6.03 16.81 -5.27
N ARG A 215 6.92 16.52 -4.31
CA ARG A 215 6.77 17.01 -2.93
C ARG A 215 6.53 18.53 -2.85
N HIS A 216 7.25 19.29 -3.65
CA HIS A 216 7.14 20.76 -3.70
C HIS A 216 5.76 21.24 -4.17
N VAL A 217 5.11 20.51 -5.10
CA VAL A 217 3.73 20.77 -5.54
C VAL A 217 2.77 20.62 -4.36
N VAL A 218 2.94 19.53 -3.59
CA VAL A 218 2.11 19.27 -2.42
C VAL A 218 2.32 20.34 -1.34
N GLU A 219 3.57 20.74 -1.08
CA GLU A 219 3.89 21.81 -0.12
C GLU A 219 3.23 23.13 -0.52
N SER A 220 3.31 23.52 -1.80
CA SER A 220 2.64 24.71 -2.32
C SER A 220 1.10 24.64 -2.16
N GLU A 221 0.49 23.51 -2.47
CA GLU A 221 -0.95 23.31 -2.27
C GLU A 221 -1.38 23.45 -0.80
N ILE A 222 -0.55 22.96 0.13
CA ILE A 222 -0.80 23.08 1.56
C ILE A 222 -0.76 24.55 1.97
N GLU A 223 0.25 25.31 1.52
CA GLU A 223 0.39 26.74 1.79
C GLU A 223 -0.80 27.55 1.28
N GLU A 224 -1.20 27.34 0.02
CA GLU A 224 -2.38 27.99 -0.56
C GLU A 224 -3.64 27.75 0.28
N TYR A 225 -3.86 26.51 0.71
CA TYR A 225 -5.02 26.18 1.54
C TYR A 225 -4.92 26.80 2.93
N GLN A 226 -3.72 26.94 3.50
CA GLN A 226 -3.55 27.63 4.78
C GLN A 226 -3.93 29.11 4.69
N CYS A 227 -3.71 29.78 3.55
CA CYS A 227 -4.10 31.17 3.32
C CYS A 227 -5.61 31.40 3.23
N LEU A 228 -6.43 30.34 3.06
CA LEU A 228 -7.88 30.47 3.05
C LEU A 228 -8.45 30.90 4.40
N THR A 229 -9.53 31.67 4.35
CA THR A 229 -10.30 32.07 5.53
C THR A 229 -10.93 30.85 6.22
N LEU A 230 -11.22 30.98 7.52
CA LEU A 230 -11.94 29.93 8.26
C LEU A 230 -13.29 29.58 7.62
N ARG A 231 -13.97 30.57 7.02
CA ARG A 231 -15.25 30.36 6.32
C ARG A 231 -15.05 29.48 5.09
N GLU A 232 -14.08 29.78 4.25
CA GLU A 232 -13.75 28.98 3.05
C GLU A 232 -13.35 27.56 3.43
N LYS A 233 -12.46 27.39 4.42
CA LYS A 233 -12.05 26.07 4.91
C LYS A 233 -13.25 25.25 5.37
N ARG A 234 -14.18 25.82 6.14
CA ARG A 234 -15.41 25.13 6.57
C ARG A 234 -16.33 24.77 5.41
N MET A 235 -16.51 25.68 4.45
CA MET A 235 -17.32 25.39 3.26
C MET A 235 -16.76 24.21 2.46
N LEU A 236 -15.45 24.14 2.29
CA LEU A 236 -14.78 23.03 1.60
C LEU A 236 -14.93 21.72 2.39
N GLN A 237 -14.66 21.73 3.70
CA GLN A 237 -14.78 20.53 4.53
C GLN A 237 -16.22 19.99 4.60
N ASN A 238 -17.24 20.85 4.57
CA ASN A 238 -18.63 20.42 4.56
C ASN A 238 -19.04 19.74 3.25
N LYS A 239 -18.42 20.11 2.14
CA LYS A 239 -18.68 19.50 0.82
C LYS A 239 -17.82 18.27 0.57
N SER A 240 -16.67 18.15 1.23
CA SER A 240 -15.65 17.17 0.85
C SER A 240 -16.08 15.73 1.05
N ALA A 241 -16.86 15.39 2.08
CA ALA A 241 -17.34 14.02 2.27
C ALA A 241 -18.19 13.54 1.07
N LYS A 242 -19.10 14.40 0.59
CA LYS A 242 -19.90 14.13 -0.60
C LYS A 242 -19.03 14.05 -1.85
N ASN A 243 -18.14 15.03 -2.04
CA ASN A 243 -17.25 15.08 -3.21
C ASN A 243 -16.35 13.84 -3.28
N ILE A 244 -15.74 13.41 -2.17
CA ILE A 244 -14.84 12.23 -2.14
C ILE A 244 -15.62 10.97 -2.50
N ALA A 245 -16.84 10.81 -1.98
CA ALA A 245 -17.67 9.65 -2.29
C ALA A 245 -18.09 9.61 -3.78
N GLU A 246 -18.53 10.75 -4.33
CA GLU A 246 -18.88 10.87 -5.76
C GLU A 246 -17.66 10.59 -6.65
N ARG A 247 -16.51 11.17 -6.29
CA ARG A 247 -15.25 11.00 -7.01
C ARG A 247 -14.73 9.56 -6.99
N ALA A 248 -14.87 8.86 -5.87
CA ALA A 248 -14.52 7.45 -5.77
C ALA A 248 -15.39 6.60 -6.70
N SER A 249 -16.71 6.85 -6.72
CA SER A 249 -17.63 6.17 -7.66
C SER A 249 -17.21 6.40 -9.12
N ASP A 250 -16.99 7.66 -9.50
CA ASP A 250 -16.57 8.03 -10.86
C ASP A 250 -15.25 7.35 -11.28
N TYR A 251 -14.31 7.21 -10.34
CA TYR A 251 -13.03 6.54 -10.60
C TYR A 251 -13.21 5.04 -10.80
N PHE A 252 -13.92 4.35 -9.90
CA PHE A 252 -14.14 2.91 -10.01
C PHE A 252 -14.98 2.56 -11.26
N ASP A 253 -15.95 3.39 -11.62
CA ASP A 253 -16.73 3.22 -12.85
C ASP A 253 -15.85 3.36 -14.11
N LYS A 254 -14.90 4.30 -14.10
CA LYS A 254 -13.91 4.46 -15.18
C LYS A 254 -12.94 3.30 -15.25
N GLU A 255 -12.41 2.83 -14.12
CA GLU A 255 -11.51 1.67 -14.07
C GLU A 255 -12.22 0.39 -14.53
N ALA A 256 -13.43 0.12 -14.03
CA ALA A 256 -14.23 -1.02 -14.46
C ALA A 256 -14.52 -0.96 -15.97
N SER A 257 -14.86 0.22 -16.49
CA SER A 257 -15.05 0.43 -17.93
C SER A 257 -13.77 0.22 -18.74
N ALA A 258 -12.61 0.62 -18.22
CA ALA A 258 -11.31 0.41 -18.86
C ALA A 258 -10.92 -1.08 -18.90
N LEU A 259 -11.16 -1.80 -17.80
CA LEU A 259 -10.95 -3.25 -17.71
C LEU A 259 -11.86 -4.01 -18.68
N LEU A 260 -13.14 -3.65 -18.76
CA LEU A 260 -14.07 -4.25 -19.72
C LEU A 260 -13.65 -4.01 -21.18
N LYS A 261 -13.17 -2.79 -21.52
CA LYS A 261 -12.63 -2.49 -22.85
C LYS A 261 -11.35 -3.27 -23.16
N LYS A 262 -10.52 -3.53 -22.15
CA LYS A 262 -9.29 -4.33 -22.30
C LYS A 262 -9.64 -5.80 -22.57
N ASN A 263 -10.61 -6.33 -21.84
CA ASN A 263 -11.11 -7.68 -22.02
C ASN A 263 -11.86 -7.86 -23.35
N SER A 264 -12.63 -6.86 -23.81
CA SER A 264 -13.32 -6.92 -25.10
C SER A 264 -12.36 -6.91 -26.29
N LYS A 265 -11.28 -6.11 -26.22
CA LYS A 265 -10.20 -6.15 -27.22
C LYS A 265 -9.44 -7.48 -27.23
N GLN A 266 -9.32 -8.12 -26.06
CA GLN A 266 -8.67 -9.42 -25.94
C GLN A 266 -9.56 -10.56 -26.48
N SER A 267 -10.89 -10.44 -26.39
CA SER A 267 -11.82 -11.34 -27.07
C SER A 267 -11.86 -11.12 -28.59
N ASP A 268 -11.72 -9.88 -29.08
CA ASP A 268 -11.65 -9.59 -30.52
C ASP A 268 -10.36 -10.13 -31.18
N LEU A 269 -9.29 -10.31 -30.41
CA LEU A 269 -8.04 -10.95 -30.84
C LEU A 269 -8.12 -12.48 -30.91
N ILE A 270 -9.16 -13.11 -30.34
CA ILE A 270 -9.36 -14.57 -30.36
C ILE A 270 -10.28 -15.01 -31.52
N VAL A 271 -10.97 -14.08 -32.20
CA VAL A 271 -11.84 -14.37 -33.35
C VAL A 271 -11.19 -13.96 -34.67
N CYS A 272 -9.96 -14.42 -34.94
CA CYS A 272 -9.31 -14.25 -36.24
C CYS A 272 -8.36 -15.42 -36.57
N TYR A 273 -8.77 -16.67 -36.32
CA TYR A 273 -8.21 -17.85 -36.99
C TYR A 273 -9.30 -18.92 -37.10
N GLY A 274 -10.12 -18.80 -38.14
CA GLY A 274 -10.97 -19.86 -38.67
C GLY A 274 -10.50 -20.22 -40.07
#